data_AF-A0A401TWY6-F1
#
_entry.id   AF-A0A401TWY6-F1
#
_cell.length_a   1.000
_cell.length_b   1.000
_cell.length_c   1.000
_cell.angle_alpha   90.00
_cell.angle_beta   90.00
_cell.angle_gamma   90.00
#
_symmetry.space_group_name_H-M   'P 1'
#
loop_
_entity.id
_entity.type
_entity.pdbx_description
1 polymer ?
#
loop_
_entity_poly.entity_id
_entity_poly.type
_entity_poly.pdbx_seq_one_letter_code
_entity_poly.pdbx_strand_id
1 'polypeptide(L)' 'VSNNTLTIRGEKQEDKEEKKKGYHLRERHFGSFERHFRIPEGIDADKIDASFKKGVLTVTLPKAPGAQKPEKKIEVKAV' A
#
# COMPACT_ATOMS: atom_id res chain seq x y z
N VAL A 1 -3.27 10.45 0.68
CA VAL A 1 -3.77 9.82 1.94
C VAL A 1 -4.91 10.69 2.45
N SER A 2 -6.00 10.09 2.94
CA SER A 2 -7.14 10.82 3.50
C SER A 2 -7.78 10.01 4.63
N ASN A 3 -8.20 10.64 5.72
CA ASN A 3 -8.91 9.97 6.84
C ASN A 3 -8.21 8.70 7.32
N ASN A 4 -6.90 8.78 7.60
CA ASN A 4 -6.04 7.64 8.00
C ASN A 4 -6.06 6.45 7.01
N THR A 5 -6.42 6.69 5.75
CA THR A 5 -6.49 5.65 4.72
C THR A 5 -5.54 5.98 3.57
N LEU A 6 -4.63 5.05 3.29
CA LEU A 6 -3.83 5.03 2.08
C LEU A 6 -4.62 4.31 0.99
N THR A 7 -4.87 5.01 -0.11
CA THR A 7 -5.52 4.45 -1.30
C THR A 7 -4.46 4.29 -2.39
N ILE A 8 -4.31 3.06 -2.89
CA ILE A 8 -3.45 2.74 -4.04
C ILE A 8 -4.39 2.40 -5.20
N ARG A 9 -4.31 3.18 -6.27
CA ARG A 9 -5.06 2.96 -7.52
C ARG A 9 -4.08 2.80 -8.67
N GLY A 10 -4.44 1.95 -9.62
CA GLY A 10 -3.71 1.83 -10.87
C GLY A 10 -4.51 1.06 -11.90
N GLU A 11 -4.07 1.13 -13.14
CA GLU A 11 -4.65 0.35 -14.23
C GLU A 11 -3.52 -0.41 -14.92
N LYS A 12 -3.71 -1.72 -15.08
CA LYS A 12 -2.84 -2.53 -15.91
C LYS A 12 -3.50 -2.69 -17.28
N GLN A 13 -3.08 -1.85 -18.22
CA GLN A 13 -3.57 -1.90 -19.59
C GLN A 13 -3.01 -3.12 -20.33
N GLU A 14 -3.80 -3.62 -21.27
CA GLU A 14 -3.36 -4.61 -22.23
C GLU A 14 -2.98 -3.88 -23.51
N ASP A 15 -1.72 -4.01 -23.94
CA ASP A 15 -1.31 -3.56 -25.27
C ASP A 15 -2.00 -4.43 -26.32
N LYS A 16 -3.19 -3.99 -26.71
CA LYS A 16 -4.03 -4.65 -27.71
C LYS A 16 -3.61 -4.19 -29.10
N GLU A 17 -2.45 -4.63 -29.53
CA GLU A 17 -2.01 -4.46 -30.92
C GLU A 17 -1.65 -5.81 -31.55
N GLU A 18 -2.60 -6.75 -31.54
CA GLU A 18 -2.54 -7.89 -32.47
C GLU A 18 -3.93 -8.25 -32.98
N LYS A 19 -4.37 -7.47 -33.97
CA LYS A 19 -5.41 -7.86 -34.91
C LYS A 19 -4.85 -9.05 -35.73
N LYS A 20 -5.06 -10.28 -35.26
CA LYS A 20 -5.14 -11.57 -35.98
C LYS A 20 -4.31 -12.67 -35.28
N LYS A 21 -5.01 -13.73 -34.85
CA LYS A 21 -4.55 -15.03 -34.32
C LYS A 21 -4.25 -15.12 -32.80
N GLY A 22 -5.30 -15.51 -32.07
CA GLY A 22 -5.30 -16.75 -31.29
C GLY A 22 -4.35 -16.85 -30.09
N TYR A 23 -4.72 -16.24 -28.97
CA TYR A 23 -4.27 -16.73 -27.66
C TYR A 23 -5.03 -18.02 -27.34
N HIS A 24 -4.32 -19.11 -27.04
CA HIS A 24 -4.95 -20.34 -26.53
C HIS A 24 -5.36 -20.23 -25.06
N LEU A 25 -4.61 -19.45 -24.26
CA LEU A 25 -4.91 -19.19 -22.86
C LEU A 25 -4.29 -17.85 -22.42
N ARG A 26 -5.00 -17.12 -21.56
CA ARG A 26 -4.54 -15.87 -20.95
C ARG A 26 -4.75 -15.91 -19.44
N GLU A 27 -3.65 -16.02 -18.71
CA GLU A 27 -3.67 -16.16 -17.24
C GLU A 27 -3.38 -14.84 -16.50
N ARG A 28 -2.79 -13.86 -17.19
CA ARG A 28 -2.41 -12.58 -16.59
C ARG A 28 -3.62 -11.65 -16.49
N HIS A 29 -4.02 -11.33 -15.27
CA HIS A 29 -5.04 -10.30 -15.00
C HIS A 29 -4.62 -8.93 -15.53
N PHE A 30 -5.61 -8.21 -16.05
CA PHE A 30 -5.56 -6.86 -16.62
C PHE A 30 -6.75 -6.06 -16.07
N GLY A 31 -6.69 -4.74 -16.19
CA GLY A 31 -7.73 -3.81 -15.73
C GLY A 31 -7.32 -2.96 -14.53
N SER A 32 -8.28 -2.19 -14.04
CA SER A 32 -8.12 -1.30 -12.88
C SER A 32 -8.06 -2.07 -11.58
N PHE A 33 -7.21 -1.61 -10.66
CA PHE A 33 -7.16 -2.09 -9.29
C PHE A 33 -7.17 -0.93 -8.31
N GLU A 34 -7.81 -1.15 -7.17
CA GLU A 34 -7.84 -0.24 -6.05
C GLU A 34 -7.65 -1.03 -4.75
N ARG A 35 -6.77 -0.54 -3.87
CA ARG A 35 -6.55 -1.10 -2.53
C ARG A 35 -6.53 0.01 -1.51
N HIS A 36 -7.18 -0.25 -0.38
CA HIS A 36 -7.21 0.65 0.76
C HIS A 36 -6.49 0.01 1.94
N PHE A 37 -5.60 0.78 2.56
CA PHE A 37 -4.89 0.38 3.77
C PHE A 37 -5.19 1.40 4.85
N ARG A 38 -5.67 0.93 6.01
CA ARG A 38 -5.77 1.76 7.19
C ARG A 38 -4.37 1.96 7.76
N ILE A 39 -3.95 3.21 7.85
CA ILE A 39 -2.63 3.58 8.35
C ILE A 39 -2.72 3.72 9.88
N PRO A 40 -1.77 3.13 10.63
CA PRO A 40 -1.68 3.33 12.08
C PRO A 40 -1.52 4.81 12.44
N GLU A 41 -1.89 5.15 13.67
CA GLU A 41 -1.54 6.46 14.23
C GLU A 41 -0.01 6.59 14.38
N GLY A 42 0.48 7.83 14.35
CA GLY A 42 1.90 8.11 14.50
C GLY A 42 2.73 7.88 13.23
N ILE A 43 2.11 7.91 12.04
CA ILE A 43 2.82 8.07 10.77
C ILE A 43 2.96 9.57 10.45
N ASP A 44 4.15 9.97 10.00
CA ASP A 44 4.42 11.30 9.48
C ASP A 44 4.00 11.34 8.00
N ALA A 45 2.78 11.82 7.75
CA ALA A 45 2.15 11.77 6.42
C ALA A 45 2.90 12.62 5.38
N ASP A 46 3.57 13.69 5.81
CA ASP A 46 4.30 14.62 4.94
C ASP A 46 5.60 14.01 4.38
N LYS A 47 6.08 12.92 5.01
CA LYS A 47 7.31 12.21 4.62
C LYS A 47 7.05 10.85 3.99
N ILE A 48 5.81 10.53 3.64
CA ILE A 48 5.50 9.30 2.90
C ILE A 48 6.18 9.37 1.53
N ASP A 49 6.91 8.31 1.19
CA ASP A 49 7.60 8.17 -0.10
C ASP A 49 7.15 6.90 -0.82
N ALA A 50 7.23 6.91 -2.15
CA ALA A 50 6.86 5.78 -2.98
C ALA A 50 7.81 5.60 -4.17
N SER A 51 8.23 4.36 -4.42
CA SER A 51 9.05 4.00 -5.58
C SER A 51 8.47 2.81 -6.33
N PHE A 52 8.54 2.86 -7.67
CA PHE A 52 8.10 1.77 -8.53
C PHE A 52 9.28 1.26 -9.34
N LYS A 53 9.67 0.01 -9.11
CA LYS A 53 10.83 -0.59 -9.79
C LYS A 53 10.55 -2.04 -10.13
N LYS A 54 10.82 -2.41 -11.39
CA LYS A 54 10.67 -3.78 -11.89
C LYS A 54 9.28 -4.39 -11.59
N GLY A 55 8.22 -3.61 -11.72
CA GLY A 55 6.84 -4.07 -11.52
C GLY A 55 6.36 -4.09 -10.07
N VAL A 56 7.17 -3.63 -9.10
CA VAL A 56 6.82 -3.59 -7.68
C VAL A 56 6.71 -2.14 -7.21
N LEU A 57 5.58 -1.79 -6.62
CA LEU A 57 5.37 -0.53 -5.89
C LEU A 57 5.76 -0.73 -4.43
N THR A 58 6.74 0.04 -3.97
CA THR A 58 7.15 0.11 -2.56
C THR A 58 6.72 1.46 -2.00
N VAL A 59 5.91 1.45 -0.94
CA VAL A 59 5.46 2.66 -0.23
C VAL A 59 6.04 2.65 1.17
N THR A 60 6.79 3.70 1.53
CA THR A 60 7.43 3.86 2.82
C THR A 60 6.63 4.82 3.67
N LEU A 61 6.17 4.36 4.83
CA LEU A 61 5.40 5.17 5.79
C LEU A 61 6.27 5.39 7.03
N PRO A 62 6.97 6.54 7.14
CA PRO A 62 7.83 6.82 8.28
C PRO A 62 6.98 7.09 9.53
N LYS A 63 7.43 6.58 10.67
CA LYS A 63 6.83 6.91 11.95
C LYS A 63 7.21 8.34 12.35
N ALA A 64 6.27 9.07 12.92
CA ALA A 64 6.51 10.38 13.51
C ALA A 64 7.48 10.26 14.70
N PRO A 65 8.33 11.27 14.94
CA PRO A 65 9.16 11.34 16.14
C PRO A 65 8.30 11.15 17.41
N GLY A 66 8.67 10.20 18.28
CA GLY A 66 7.92 9.90 19.51
C GLY A 66 6.69 8.99 19.34
N ALA A 67 6.39 8.51 18.13
CA ALA A 67 5.31 7.53 17.90
C ALA A 67 5.60 6.16 18.54
N GLN A 68 6.88 5.81 18.72
CA GLN A 68 7.29 4.70 19.57
C GLN A 68 7.28 5.16 21.03
N LYS A 69 6.15 4.97 21.70
CA LYS A 69 6.11 5.06 23.16
C LYS A 69 6.85 3.84 23.72
N PRO A 70 7.72 4.00 24.72
CA PRO A 70 8.29 2.86 25.43
C PRO A 70 7.16 2.03 26.04
N GLU A 71 7.30 0.71 26.00
CA GLU A 71 6.33 -0.20 26.61
C GLU A 71 6.16 0.15 28.10
N LYS A 72 4.95 0.56 28.47
CA LYS A 72 4.65 0.88 29.87
C LYS A 72 4.19 -0.39 30.57
N LYS A 73 5.01 -0.92 31.46
CA LYS A 73 4.61 -2.02 32.35
C LYS A 73 3.66 -1.47 33.41
N ILE A 74 2.46 -2.01 33.50
CA ILE A 74 1.46 -1.63 34.51
C ILE A 74 1.46 -2.72 35.58
N GLU A 75 1.78 -2.37 36.82
CA GLU A 75 1.66 -3.28 37.96
C GLU A 75 0.19 -3.48 38.33
N VAL A 76 -0.23 -4.74 38.44
CA VAL A 76 -1.56 -5.12 38.92
C VAL A 76 -1.51 -5.15 40.44
N LYS A 77 -2.33 -4.33 41.10
CA LYS A 77 -2.48 -4.37 42.57
C LYS A 77 -3.49 -5.46 42.93
N ALA A 78 -3.07 -6.41 43.76
CA ALA A 78 -3.97 -7.37 44.40
C ALA A 78 -4.72 -6.69 45.55
N VAL A 79 -5.98 -7.10 45.75
CA VAL A 79 -6.83 -6.76 46.91
C VAL A 79 -6.61 -7.80 48.01
#